data_AF-A0A963AJ83-F1
#
_entry.id   AF-A0A963AJ83-F1
#
_cell.length_a   1.000
_cell.length_b   1.000
_cell.length_c   1.000
_cell.angle_alpha   90.00
_cell.angle_beta   90.00
_cell.angle_gamma   90.00
#
_symmetry.space_group_name_H-M   'P 1'
#
loop_
_entity.id
_entity.type
_entity.pdbx_description
1 polymer ?
#
loop_
_entity_poly.entity_id
_entity_poly.type
_entity_poly.pdbx_seq_one_letter_code
_entity_poly.pdbx_strand_id
1 'polypeptide(L)'
;MEQITLSRLESHLWEAANILRGPVDAADFKTYIFPLLFFKRLSDVYDEEYAVALEESDGDVEFAQFPENHRFQVPEGCHWKDVRAKSANIGHALQKAMRCIEQANPDTLHGIFGDAQWTNKDRLSDALLKDLIEHFSSLNLGNKHCKADILGQAYEYLIKKFADLTNKKAGEFYTPRSVVALMVRILAPKAGETIYDPARKTGRMAVVLPHGVLFRMSKEGEIRRKLLEMDMLEGVIGLGQNIFYGTGLAPCVLVFRDSKPKAHRQKVLFIDASKEFKTGRAQNELLPEHVDNIHRWYEGYQDVVGICRLVTLDEIRENDFNLNIPRYVELVIEEESLTIEQAIVNLKDSLAAAYSAEERLAVLLEREGLLTRER
;
A
#
# COMPACT_ATOMS: atom_id res chain seq x y z
N MET A 1 -23.80 16.93 12.25
CA MET A 1 -22.44 17.42 11.96
C MET A 1 -21.97 16.78 10.66
N GLU A 2 -21.26 17.52 9.81
CA GLU A 2 -20.79 17.03 8.52
C GLU A 2 -19.54 16.13 8.72
N GLN A 3 -19.56 14.90 8.20
CA GLN A 3 -18.41 14.01 8.27
C GLN A 3 -17.34 14.43 7.25
N ILE A 4 -16.07 14.40 7.67
CA ILE A 4 -14.94 14.64 6.80
C ILE A 4 -14.86 13.49 5.80
N THR A 5 -14.89 13.82 4.51
CA THR A 5 -14.68 12.84 3.43
C THR A 5 -13.19 12.55 3.25
N LEU A 6 -12.87 11.36 2.73
CA LEU A 6 -11.48 10.98 2.44
C LEU A 6 -10.79 12.01 1.54
N SER A 7 -11.41 12.38 0.43
CA SER A 7 -10.84 13.37 -0.50
C SER A 7 -10.55 14.72 0.17
N ARG A 8 -11.43 15.20 1.06
CA ARG A 8 -11.19 16.44 1.81
C ARG A 8 -9.98 16.32 2.72
N LEU A 9 -9.83 15.19 3.42
CA LEU A 9 -8.69 14.95 4.31
C LEU A 9 -7.38 14.78 3.52
N GLU A 10 -7.41 14.06 2.39
CA GLU A 10 -6.25 13.92 1.50
C GLU A 10 -5.77 15.27 0.97
N SER A 11 -6.68 16.11 0.48
CA SER A 11 -6.36 17.47 0.03
C SER A 11 -5.81 18.33 1.16
N HIS A 12 -6.41 18.23 2.36
CA HIS A 12 -5.96 18.95 3.53
C HIS A 12 -4.53 18.57 3.94
N LEU A 13 -4.24 17.26 4.02
CA LEU A 13 -2.91 16.78 4.36
C LEU A 13 -1.87 17.11 3.29
N TRP A 14 -2.27 17.10 2.01
CA TRP A 14 -1.38 17.51 0.93
C TRP A 14 -1.05 18.99 0.99
N GLU A 15 -1.99 19.84 1.39
CA GLU A 15 -1.73 21.26 1.59
C GLU A 15 -0.76 21.51 2.74
N ALA A 16 -0.79 20.69 3.80
CA ALA A 16 0.24 20.74 4.84
C ALA A 16 1.65 20.46 4.28
N ALA A 17 1.78 19.56 3.31
CA ALA A 17 3.03 19.32 2.60
C ALA A 17 3.44 20.50 1.71
N ASN A 18 2.48 21.22 1.15
CA ASN A 18 2.76 22.45 0.38
C ASN A 18 3.27 23.57 1.28
N ILE A 19 2.72 23.72 2.50
CA ILE A 19 3.24 24.67 3.50
C ILE A 19 4.70 24.37 3.82
N LEU A 20 5.04 23.10 4.07
CA LEU A 20 6.42 22.67 4.34
C LEU A 20 7.38 22.80 3.15
N ARG A 21 6.88 23.02 1.94
CA ARG A 21 7.67 22.98 0.72
C ARG A 21 8.66 24.14 0.65
N GLY A 22 9.92 23.82 0.41
CA GLY A 22 11.01 24.79 0.34
C GLY A 22 12.03 24.53 1.45
N PRO A 23 11.74 24.90 2.71
CA PRO A 23 12.69 24.73 3.81
C PRO A 23 12.85 23.27 4.25
N VAL A 24 11.90 22.39 3.90
CA VAL A 24 11.95 20.95 4.20
C VAL A 24 12.01 20.15 2.91
N ASP A 25 12.88 19.14 2.88
CA ASP A 25 12.97 18.19 1.77
C ASP A 25 11.71 17.33 1.68
N ALA A 26 11.28 17.02 0.46
CA ALA A 26 10.06 16.23 0.22
C ALA A 26 10.10 14.83 0.89
N ALA A 27 11.30 14.29 1.09
CA ALA A 27 11.50 13.02 1.78
C ALA A 27 11.20 13.09 3.29
N ASP A 28 11.28 14.28 3.87
CA ASP A 28 11.15 14.54 5.30
C ASP A 28 9.75 15.03 5.68
N PHE A 29 8.88 15.34 4.70
CA PHE A 29 7.50 15.81 4.96
C PHE A 29 6.73 14.87 5.90
N LYS A 30 6.85 13.56 5.69
CA LYS A 30 6.20 12.54 6.52
C LYS A 30 6.59 12.63 8.00
N THR A 31 7.83 13.03 8.29
CA THR A 31 8.41 13.12 9.63
C THR A 31 7.75 14.23 10.45
N TYR A 32 7.12 15.22 9.81
CA TYR A 32 6.44 16.32 10.49
C TYR A 32 4.92 16.23 10.38
N ILE A 33 4.38 15.84 9.22
CA ILE A 33 2.94 15.77 8.99
C ILE A 33 2.29 14.68 9.85
N PHE A 34 2.91 13.50 10.00
CA PHE A 34 2.32 12.43 10.79
C PHE A 34 2.23 12.78 12.28
N PRO A 35 3.29 13.24 12.97
CA PRO A 35 3.16 13.61 14.37
C PRO A 35 2.14 14.73 14.61
N LEU A 36 2.04 15.72 13.71
CA LEU A 36 1.01 16.78 13.82
C LEU A 36 -0.41 16.22 13.66
N LEU A 37 -0.61 15.32 12.68
CA LEU A 37 -1.89 14.66 12.47
C LEU A 37 -2.31 13.86 13.71
N PHE A 38 -1.40 13.06 14.27
CA PHE A 38 -1.65 12.29 15.50
C PHE A 38 -1.90 13.20 16.70
N PHE A 39 -1.07 14.23 16.89
CA PHE A 39 -1.19 15.15 18.02
C PHE A 39 -2.52 15.92 17.99
N LYS A 40 -2.92 16.41 16.81
CA LYS A 40 -4.22 17.07 16.60
C LYS A 40 -5.37 16.10 16.87
N ARG A 41 -5.31 14.89 16.33
CA ARG A 41 -6.32 13.85 16.52
C ARG A 41 -6.52 13.50 18.00
N LEU A 42 -5.41 13.27 18.73
CA LEU A 42 -5.45 12.97 20.16
C LEU A 42 -6.12 14.10 20.95
N SER A 43 -5.73 15.35 20.68
CA SER A 43 -6.32 16.53 21.32
C SER A 43 -7.83 16.64 21.04
N ASP A 44 -8.26 16.47 19.78
CA ASP A 44 -9.68 16.57 19.44
C ASP A 44 -10.53 15.43 20.03
N VAL A 45 -9.97 14.22 20.13
CA VAL A 45 -10.65 13.09 20.79
C VAL A 45 -10.78 13.34 22.28
N TYR A 46 -9.73 13.85 22.92
CA TYR A 46 -9.77 14.20 24.33
C TYR A 46 -10.83 15.28 24.60
N ASP A 47 -10.88 16.32 23.77
CA ASP A 47 -11.93 17.36 23.86
C ASP A 47 -13.34 16.77 23.69
N GLU A 48 -13.53 15.78 22.81
CA GLU A 48 -14.81 15.08 22.64
C GLU A 48 -15.18 14.21 23.84
N GLU A 49 -14.23 13.44 24.37
CA GLU A 49 -14.43 12.58 25.56
C GLU A 49 -14.73 13.44 26.79
N TYR A 50 -14.00 14.55 26.96
CA TYR A 50 -14.25 15.54 27.99
C TYR A 50 -15.64 16.16 27.90
N ALA A 51 -16.06 16.57 26.69
CA ALA A 51 -17.38 17.15 26.50
C ALA A 51 -18.51 16.16 26.83
N VAL A 52 -18.32 14.87 26.51
CA VAL A 52 -19.28 13.81 26.86
C VAL A 52 -19.35 13.62 28.37
N ALA A 53 -18.21 13.50 29.05
CA ALA A 53 -18.18 13.34 30.51
C ALA A 53 -18.77 14.55 31.25
N LEU A 54 -18.56 15.77 30.73
CA LEU A 54 -19.15 16.99 31.27
C LEU A 54 -20.68 17.02 31.11
N GLU A 55 -21.20 16.55 29.98
CA GLU A 55 -22.64 16.43 29.72
C GLU A 55 -23.29 15.38 30.63
N GLU A 56 -22.65 14.22 30.79
CA GLU A 56 -23.15 13.12 31.65
C GLU A 56 -23.15 13.45 33.15
N SER A 57 -22.34 14.42 33.56
CA SER A 57 -22.21 14.86 34.96
C SER A 57 -22.89 16.19 35.26
N ASP A 58 -23.80 16.64 34.39
CA ASP A 58 -24.53 17.91 34.54
C ASP A 58 -23.60 19.13 34.72
N GLY A 59 -22.43 19.12 34.10
CA GLY A 59 -21.47 20.23 34.11
C GLY A 59 -20.37 20.14 35.18
N ASP A 60 -20.21 19.01 35.85
CA ASP A 60 -19.11 18.81 36.81
C ASP A 60 -17.75 18.69 36.11
N VAL A 61 -16.95 19.75 36.25
CA VAL A 61 -15.61 19.85 35.68
C VAL A 61 -14.63 18.89 36.34
N GLU A 62 -14.73 18.66 37.65
CA GLU A 62 -13.84 17.73 38.34
C GLU A 62 -14.10 16.31 37.86
N PHE A 63 -15.38 15.95 37.72
CA PHE A 63 -15.78 14.67 37.13
C PHE A 63 -15.25 14.51 35.71
N ALA A 64 -15.47 15.49 34.84
CA ALA A 64 -15.06 15.42 33.44
C ALA A 64 -13.53 15.28 33.24
N GLN A 65 -12.73 15.72 34.23
CA GLN A 65 -11.27 15.59 34.22
C GLN A 65 -10.75 14.23 34.67
N PHE A 66 -11.61 13.35 35.23
CA PHE A 66 -11.14 12.06 35.73
C PHE A 66 -10.50 11.20 34.62
N PRO A 67 -9.30 10.64 34.86
CA PRO A 67 -8.57 9.83 33.89
C PRO A 67 -9.39 8.69 33.28
N GLU A 68 -10.33 8.12 34.03
CA GLU A 68 -11.18 7.00 33.64
C GLU A 68 -12.16 7.34 32.51
N ASN A 69 -12.46 8.63 32.33
CA ASN A 69 -13.32 9.11 31.25
C ASN A 69 -12.58 9.23 29.91
N HIS A 70 -11.25 9.10 29.91
CA HIS A 70 -10.40 9.34 28.75
C HIS A 70 -9.61 8.09 28.38
N ARG A 71 -9.48 7.83 27.08
CA ARG A 71 -8.72 6.68 26.58
C ARG A 71 -7.21 6.84 26.73
N PHE A 72 -6.76 8.08 26.86
CA PHE A 72 -5.37 8.47 27.04
C PHE A 72 -5.35 9.81 27.78
N GLN A 73 -4.26 10.05 28.49
CA GLN A 73 -4.08 11.23 29.32
C GLN A 73 -3.43 12.35 28.52
N VAL A 74 -3.99 13.56 28.58
CA VAL A 74 -3.37 14.77 28.02
C VAL A 74 -3.04 15.73 29.17
N PRO A 75 -1.78 15.78 29.62
CA PRO A 75 -1.40 16.64 30.74
C PRO A 75 -1.61 18.14 30.45
N GLU A 76 -1.73 18.92 31.53
CA GLU A 76 -1.86 20.38 31.43
C GLU A 76 -0.69 21.00 30.65
N GLY A 77 -0.99 21.95 29.76
CA GLY A 77 0.00 22.62 28.92
C GLY A 77 0.53 21.76 27.75
N CYS A 78 -0.03 20.56 27.55
CA CYS A 78 0.37 19.63 26.50
C CYS A 78 -0.73 19.43 25.45
N HIS A 79 -1.83 20.17 25.53
CA HIS A 79 -2.92 20.10 24.57
C HIS A 79 -2.59 20.90 23.31
N TRP A 80 -3.20 20.55 22.16
CA TRP A 80 -3.03 21.29 20.90
C TRP A 80 -3.26 22.80 21.06
N LYS A 81 -4.28 23.19 21.84
CA LYS A 81 -4.62 24.59 22.12
C LYS A 81 -3.47 25.37 22.80
N ASP A 82 -2.70 24.71 23.65
CA ASP A 82 -1.61 25.33 24.41
C ASP A 82 -0.43 25.66 23.50
N VAL A 83 -0.16 24.79 22.53
CA VAL A 83 0.82 25.01 21.47
C VAL A 83 0.34 26.07 20.49
N ARG A 84 -0.92 26.01 20.05
CA ARG A 84 -1.51 26.99 19.13
C ARG A 84 -1.47 28.42 19.66
N ALA A 85 -1.59 28.61 20.97
CA ALA A 85 -1.52 29.92 21.62
C ALA A 85 -0.11 30.54 21.65
N LYS A 86 0.95 29.78 21.33
CA LYS A 86 2.33 30.30 21.32
C LYS A 86 2.59 31.11 20.05
N SER A 87 3.37 32.19 20.21
CA SER A 87 3.84 33.05 19.11
C SER A 87 5.34 32.91 18.81
N ALA A 88 6.10 32.26 19.69
CA ALA A 88 7.53 32.05 19.55
C ALA A 88 7.95 30.73 20.19
N ASN A 89 9.05 30.14 19.69
CA ASN A 89 9.56 28.83 20.13
C ASN A 89 8.51 27.72 20.03
N ILE A 90 7.70 27.76 18.97
CA ILE A 90 6.60 26.83 18.72
C ILE A 90 7.13 25.40 18.59
N GLY A 91 8.29 25.22 17.94
CA GLY A 91 8.93 23.92 17.82
C GLY A 91 9.27 23.27 19.16
N HIS A 92 9.73 24.06 20.13
CA HIS A 92 9.97 23.56 21.49
C HIS A 92 8.66 23.22 22.21
N ALA A 93 7.62 24.04 22.02
CA ALA A 93 6.30 23.76 22.60
C ALA A 93 5.68 22.47 22.05
N LEU A 94 5.78 22.22 20.73
CA LEU A 94 5.37 20.97 20.09
C LEU A 94 6.11 19.77 20.67
N GLN A 95 7.46 19.84 20.69
CA GLN A 95 8.28 18.75 21.21
C GLN A 95 8.00 18.45 22.69
N LYS A 96 7.78 19.49 23.51
CA LYS A 96 7.42 19.34 24.92
C LYS A 96 6.05 18.67 25.06
N ALA A 97 5.03 19.18 24.36
CA ALA A 97 3.66 18.66 24.44
C ALA A 97 3.59 17.17 24.04
N MET A 98 4.22 16.82 22.91
CA MET A 98 4.31 15.44 22.43
C MET A 98 4.98 14.52 23.46
N ARG A 99 6.15 14.91 24.01
CA ARG A 99 6.85 14.11 25.03
C ARG A 99 6.04 13.93 26.31
N CYS A 100 5.36 14.98 26.77
CA CYS A 100 4.53 14.89 27.96
C CYS A 100 3.35 13.93 27.76
N ILE A 101 2.74 13.90 26.57
CA ILE A 101 1.71 12.91 26.23
C ILE A 101 2.30 11.49 26.22
N GLU A 102 3.47 11.27 25.62
CA GLU A 102 4.12 9.95 25.63
C GLU A 102 4.42 9.46 27.06
N GLN A 103 4.94 10.36 27.92
CA GLN A 103 5.26 10.05 29.31
C GLN A 103 4.02 9.72 30.16
N ALA A 104 2.89 10.37 29.88
CA ALA A 104 1.63 10.11 30.57
C ALA A 104 0.95 8.82 30.09
N ASN A 105 1.37 8.26 28.95
CA ASN A 105 0.76 7.08 28.32
C ASN A 105 1.82 6.06 27.88
N PRO A 106 2.65 5.53 28.81
CA PRO A 106 3.82 4.73 28.48
C PRO A 106 3.48 3.39 27.80
N ASP A 107 2.32 2.79 28.13
CA ASP A 107 1.93 1.48 27.61
C ASP A 107 1.37 1.52 26.17
N THR A 108 0.95 2.70 25.70
CA THR A 108 0.18 2.83 24.46
C THR A 108 0.75 3.84 23.47
N LEU A 109 1.34 4.95 23.92
CA LEU A 109 1.78 6.05 23.05
C LEU A 109 3.29 6.27 23.05
N HIS A 110 4.08 5.48 23.78
CA HIS A 110 5.53 5.67 23.87
C HIS A 110 6.20 5.65 22.47
N GLY A 111 6.88 6.73 22.11
CA GLY A 111 7.64 6.88 20.87
C GLY A 111 6.79 7.12 19.61
N ILE A 112 5.49 7.35 19.74
CA ILE A 112 4.58 7.49 18.60
C ILE A 112 4.87 8.76 17.76
N PHE A 113 5.41 9.82 18.38
CA PHE A 113 5.69 11.09 17.69
C PHE A 113 7.08 11.14 17.05
N GLY A 114 7.91 10.12 17.27
CA GLY A 114 9.26 10.03 16.73
C GLY A 114 10.24 11.09 17.27
N ASP A 115 11.33 11.30 16.55
CA ASP A 115 12.49 12.09 16.98
C ASP A 115 12.76 13.32 16.10
N ALA A 116 11.72 13.82 15.41
CA ALA A 116 11.84 14.93 14.48
C ALA A 116 12.49 16.18 15.12
N GLN A 117 13.32 16.88 14.34
CA GLN A 117 14.05 18.07 14.80
C GLN A 117 13.19 19.34 14.79
N TRP A 118 12.15 19.37 15.63
CA TRP A 118 11.17 20.47 15.73
C TRP A 118 11.77 21.85 16.00
N THR A 119 12.96 21.92 16.62
CA THR A 119 13.61 23.18 17.01
C THR A 119 14.58 23.73 15.96
N ASN A 120 14.74 23.07 14.82
CA ASN A 120 15.58 23.55 13.73
C ASN A 120 14.88 24.72 13.00
N LYS A 121 15.23 25.97 13.34
CA LYS A 121 14.58 27.17 12.79
C LYS A 121 14.85 27.41 11.30
N ASP A 122 15.92 26.83 10.75
CA ASP A 122 16.24 26.94 9.32
C ASP A 122 15.25 26.11 8.49
N ARG A 123 14.82 24.96 9.04
CA ARG A 123 13.80 24.09 8.42
C ARG A 123 12.37 24.46 8.84
N LEU A 124 12.21 24.85 10.10
CA LEU A 124 10.92 25.04 10.78
C LEU A 124 10.92 26.36 11.55
N SER A 125 10.75 27.46 10.82
CA SER A 125 10.58 28.78 11.45
C SER A 125 9.29 28.83 12.27
N ASP A 126 9.23 29.72 13.26
CA ASP A 126 8.01 29.90 14.07
C ASP A 126 6.82 30.33 13.19
N ALA A 127 7.04 31.14 12.14
CA ALA A 127 6.00 31.51 11.18
C ALA A 127 5.46 30.28 10.42
N LEU A 128 6.35 29.43 9.91
CA LEU A 128 5.97 28.20 9.20
C LEU A 128 5.19 27.24 10.09
N LEU A 129 5.66 27.03 11.32
CA LEU A 129 4.97 26.17 12.29
C LEU A 129 3.61 26.75 12.68
N LYS A 130 3.49 28.08 12.77
CA LYS A 130 2.20 28.74 13.01
C LYS A 130 1.22 28.49 11.86
N ASP A 131 1.66 28.63 10.62
CA ASP A 131 0.84 28.35 9.43
C ASP A 131 0.36 26.89 9.41
N LEU A 132 1.25 25.94 9.72
CA LEU A 132 0.88 24.52 9.84
C LEU A 132 -0.15 24.28 10.95
N ILE A 133 0.07 24.85 12.13
CA ILE A 133 -0.85 24.67 13.25
C ILE A 133 -2.22 25.26 12.93
N GLU A 134 -2.28 26.45 12.34
CA GLU A 134 -3.56 27.05 11.93
C GLU A 134 -4.24 26.23 10.84
N HIS A 135 -3.47 25.73 9.88
CA HIS A 135 -3.98 24.81 8.86
C HIS A 135 -4.62 23.57 9.50
N PHE A 136 -3.89 22.79 10.31
CA PHE A 136 -4.45 21.62 11.00
C PHE A 136 -5.62 21.97 11.93
N SER A 137 -5.65 23.19 12.49
CA SER A 137 -6.74 23.68 13.34
C SER A 137 -8.03 23.96 12.57
N SER A 138 -7.99 24.09 11.24
CA SER A 138 -9.18 24.32 10.40
C SER A 138 -10.08 23.09 10.27
N LEU A 139 -9.60 21.89 10.66
CA LEU A 139 -10.39 20.67 10.70
C LEU A 139 -10.50 20.14 12.13
N ASN A 140 -11.70 19.65 12.49
CA ASN A 140 -11.92 18.85 13.68
C ASN A 140 -11.74 17.37 13.30
N LEU A 141 -10.71 16.74 13.84
CA LEU A 141 -10.37 15.36 13.59
C LEU A 141 -10.97 14.41 14.63
N GLY A 142 -11.82 14.86 15.55
CA GLY A 142 -12.53 14.04 16.54
C GLY A 142 -13.37 12.92 15.93
N ASN A 143 -13.75 11.91 16.72
CA ASN A 143 -14.41 10.68 16.28
C ASN A 143 -15.76 10.96 15.59
N LYS A 144 -16.46 12.01 16.01
CA LYS A 144 -17.76 12.41 15.42
C LYS A 144 -17.59 12.95 13.99
N HIS A 145 -16.44 13.54 13.69
CA HIS A 145 -16.15 14.21 12.41
C HIS A 145 -15.27 13.39 11.48
N CYS A 146 -14.29 12.66 12.02
CA CYS A 146 -13.32 11.87 11.29
C CYS A 146 -13.25 10.43 11.83
N LYS A 147 -13.88 9.50 11.11
CA LYS A 147 -13.82 8.07 11.43
C LYS A 147 -12.37 7.54 11.32
N ALA A 148 -12.01 6.60 12.19
CA ALA A 148 -10.69 5.99 12.19
C ALA A 148 -10.29 5.39 10.82
N ASP A 149 -11.24 4.78 10.11
CA ASP A 149 -10.99 4.21 8.77
C ASP A 149 -10.61 5.25 7.73
N ILE A 150 -11.19 6.46 7.81
CA ILE A 150 -10.89 7.57 6.89
C ILE A 150 -9.49 8.11 7.17
N LEU A 151 -9.13 8.24 8.44
CA LEU A 151 -7.80 8.66 8.86
C LEU A 151 -6.73 7.66 8.42
N GLY A 152 -6.98 6.36 8.58
CA GLY A 152 -6.10 5.29 8.11
C GLY A 152 -5.91 5.33 6.60
N GLN A 153 -7.00 5.50 5.83
CA GLN A 153 -6.91 5.65 4.37
C GLN A 153 -6.13 6.90 3.95
N ALA A 154 -6.33 8.04 4.63
CA ALA A 154 -5.59 9.26 4.35
C ALA A 154 -4.10 9.15 4.71
N TYR A 155 -3.78 8.40 5.77
CA TYR A 155 -2.40 8.05 6.14
C TYR A 155 -1.74 7.20 5.04
N GLU A 156 -2.44 6.19 4.52
CA GLU A 156 -1.96 5.36 3.41
C GLU A 156 -1.77 6.18 2.12
N TYR A 157 -2.70 7.09 1.83
CA TYR A 157 -2.57 8.05 0.73
C TYR A 157 -1.29 8.88 0.85
N LEU A 158 -0.97 9.38 2.05
CA LEU A 158 0.26 10.14 2.27
C LEU A 158 1.51 9.27 2.08
N ILE A 159 1.52 8.04 2.59
CA ILE A 159 2.64 7.12 2.36
C ILE A 159 2.87 6.92 0.87
N LYS A 160 1.80 6.65 0.11
CA LYS A 160 1.83 6.54 -1.35
C LYS A 160 2.43 7.79 -1.99
N LYS A 161 1.91 8.97 -1.64
CA LYS A 161 2.36 10.24 -2.23
C LYS A 161 3.81 10.55 -1.92
N PHE A 162 4.27 10.30 -0.69
CA PHE A 162 5.67 10.51 -0.33
C PHE A 162 6.59 9.48 -0.98
N ALA A 163 6.15 8.23 -1.13
CA ALA A 163 6.89 7.22 -1.89
C ALA A 163 7.08 7.64 -3.37
N ASP A 164 6.05 8.19 -4.01
CA ASP A 164 6.13 8.71 -5.38
C ASP A 164 7.09 9.91 -5.51
N LEU A 165 7.18 10.76 -4.49
CA LEU A 165 8.08 11.92 -4.46
C LEU A 165 9.54 11.52 -4.21
N THR A 166 9.75 10.52 -3.37
CA THR A 166 11.08 10.01 -3.06
C THR A 166 11.41 8.87 -4.02
N ASN A 167 12.11 9.15 -5.11
CA ASN A 167 12.70 8.13 -6.01
C ASN A 167 13.75 7.21 -5.32
N LYS A 168 13.69 7.03 -3.99
CA LYS A 168 14.57 6.14 -3.22
C LYS A 168 14.21 4.69 -3.56
N LYS A 169 15.12 4.05 -4.30
CA LYS A 169 15.01 2.66 -4.79
C LYS A 169 15.28 1.58 -3.73
N ALA A 170 15.51 1.95 -2.47
CA ALA A 170 15.90 1.03 -1.40
C ALA A 170 15.30 1.45 -0.06
N GLY A 171 14.70 0.49 0.67
CA GLY A 171 14.08 0.67 1.97
C GLY A 171 12.91 -0.29 2.20
N GLU A 172 12.22 -0.11 3.33
CA GLU A 172 10.95 -0.78 3.63
C GLU A 172 9.83 -0.18 2.78
N PHE A 173 9.09 -1.01 2.06
CA PHE A 173 7.95 -0.58 1.25
C PHE A 173 6.65 -0.86 2.01
N TYR A 174 5.70 0.06 1.92
CA TYR A 174 4.37 -0.16 2.47
C TYR A 174 3.65 -1.25 1.68
N THR A 175 3.09 -2.22 2.39
CA THR A 175 2.35 -3.34 1.77
C THR A 175 0.91 -2.91 1.49
N PRO A 176 0.44 -2.94 0.24
CA PRO A 176 -0.94 -2.58 -0.08
C PRO A 176 -1.97 -3.42 0.68
N ARG A 177 -3.10 -2.82 1.10
CA ARG A 177 -4.15 -3.51 1.86
C ARG A 177 -4.70 -4.75 1.16
N SER A 178 -4.75 -4.75 -0.16
CA SER A 178 -5.20 -5.89 -0.95
C SER A 178 -4.26 -7.09 -0.84
N VAL A 179 -2.94 -6.85 -0.76
CA VAL A 179 -1.95 -7.89 -0.49
C VAL A 179 -2.07 -8.38 0.96
N VAL A 180 -2.26 -7.46 1.91
CA VAL A 180 -2.53 -7.83 3.32
C VAL A 180 -3.81 -8.68 3.41
N ALA A 181 -4.88 -8.30 2.73
CA ALA A 181 -6.14 -9.03 2.70
C ALA A 181 -5.96 -10.44 2.12
N LEU A 182 -5.19 -10.57 1.03
CA LEU A 182 -4.83 -11.87 0.47
C LEU A 182 -4.11 -12.75 1.51
N MET A 183 -3.09 -12.21 2.17
CA MET A 183 -2.33 -12.95 3.20
C MET A 183 -3.22 -13.36 4.38
N VAL A 184 -4.06 -12.45 4.88
CA VAL A 184 -4.99 -12.74 5.98
C VAL A 184 -5.97 -13.84 5.60
N ARG A 185 -6.50 -13.84 4.37
CA ARG A 185 -7.40 -14.90 3.88
C ARG A 185 -6.71 -16.25 3.76
N ILE A 186 -5.47 -16.27 3.23
CA ILE A 186 -4.65 -17.49 3.15
C ILE A 186 -4.36 -18.07 4.53
N LEU A 187 -4.00 -17.21 5.48
CA LEU A 187 -3.71 -17.61 6.86
C LEU A 187 -4.98 -18.07 7.59
N ALA A 188 -6.12 -17.41 7.32
CA ALA A 188 -7.42 -17.68 7.91
C ALA A 188 -7.37 -17.85 9.44
N PRO A 189 -6.84 -16.85 10.18
CA PRO A 189 -6.71 -16.96 11.63
C PRO A 189 -8.08 -17.10 12.30
N LYS A 190 -8.16 -17.96 13.32
CA LYS A 190 -9.39 -18.23 14.07
C LYS A 190 -9.35 -17.54 15.44
N ALA A 191 -10.53 -17.30 16.01
CA ALA A 191 -10.64 -16.80 17.38
C ALA A 191 -9.90 -17.74 18.36
N GLY A 192 -9.07 -17.15 19.23
CA GLY A 192 -8.21 -17.90 20.16
C GLY A 192 -6.85 -18.32 19.58
N GLU A 193 -6.56 -18.05 18.31
CA GLU A 193 -5.22 -18.20 17.74
C GLU A 193 -4.38 -16.93 17.98
N THR A 194 -3.07 -17.13 18.18
CA THR A 194 -2.10 -16.04 18.28
C THR A 194 -1.57 -15.67 16.90
N ILE A 195 -1.48 -14.37 16.61
CA ILE A 195 -0.84 -13.83 15.41
C ILE A 195 0.56 -13.39 15.84
N TYR A 196 1.59 -14.06 15.31
CA TYR A 196 3.01 -13.95 15.67
C TYR A 196 3.42 -14.71 16.96
N ASP A 197 3.79 -15.98 16.80
CA ASP A 197 4.44 -16.81 17.83
C ASP A 197 5.57 -17.65 17.17
N PRO A 198 6.84 -17.21 17.29
CA PRO A 198 7.97 -17.92 16.69
C PRO A 198 8.33 -19.24 17.39
N ALA A 199 7.70 -19.60 18.52
CA ALA A 199 7.99 -20.80 19.30
C ALA A 199 6.91 -21.89 19.21
N ARG A 200 5.86 -21.70 18.41
CA ARG A 200 4.74 -22.64 18.30
C ARG A 200 5.07 -23.82 17.38
N LYS A 201 4.77 -25.04 17.83
CA LYS A 201 5.00 -26.31 17.11
C LYS A 201 4.04 -26.59 15.94
N THR A 202 3.12 -25.67 15.63
CA THR A 202 2.17 -25.77 14.54
C THR A 202 1.74 -24.36 14.13
N GLY A 203 1.85 -24.02 12.85
CA GLY A 203 1.47 -22.69 12.38
C GLY A 203 1.48 -22.57 10.86
N ARG A 204 0.94 -21.46 10.38
CA ARG A 204 1.06 -20.98 9.00
C ARG A 204 1.75 -19.64 9.00
N MET A 205 2.51 -19.36 7.95
CA MET A 205 3.14 -18.07 7.74
C MET A 205 3.00 -17.69 6.27
N ALA A 206 2.59 -16.46 6.01
CA ALA A 206 2.62 -15.88 4.68
C ALA A 206 3.62 -14.72 4.72
N VAL A 207 4.54 -14.66 3.76
CA VAL A 207 5.54 -13.59 3.68
C VAL A 207 5.62 -13.07 2.26
N VAL A 208 5.71 -11.75 2.10
CA VAL A 208 5.89 -11.11 0.80
C VAL A 208 7.37 -10.78 0.60
N LEU A 209 7.92 -11.22 -0.52
CA LEU A 209 9.34 -11.09 -0.86
C LEU A 209 9.49 -10.74 -2.34
N PRO A 210 10.60 -10.10 -2.76
CA PRO A 210 10.90 -9.94 -4.18
C PRO A 210 11.20 -11.30 -4.82
N HIS A 211 10.91 -11.47 -6.12
CA HIS A 211 11.15 -12.74 -6.84
C HIS A 211 12.59 -13.29 -6.74
N GLY A 212 13.58 -12.45 -6.44
CA GLY A 212 14.97 -12.88 -6.29
C GLY A 212 15.15 -14.08 -5.36
N VAL A 213 14.37 -14.16 -4.27
CA VAL A 213 14.48 -15.27 -3.29
C VAL A 213 14.15 -16.63 -3.89
N LEU A 214 13.41 -16.66 -5.00
CA LEU A 214 12.97 -17.89 -5.67
C LEU A 214 14.12 -18.57 -6.43
N PHE A 215 15.11 -17.82 -6.89
CA PHE A 215 16.13 -18.33 -7.82
C PHE A 215 17.56 -17.92 -7.53
N ARG A 216 17.79 -16.93 -6.64
CA ARG A 216 19.16 -16.55 -6.26
C ARG A 216 19.91 -17.74 -5.64
N MET A 217 21.19 -17.81 -5.97
CA MET A 217 22.09 -18.90 -5.61
C MET A 217 22.80 -18.60 -4.28
N SER A 218 23.86 -19.35 -3.98
CA SER A 218 24.66 -19.19 -2.75
C SER A 218 23.82 -19.41 -1.49
N LYS A 219 23.95 -18.54 -0.48
CA LYS A 219 23.27 -18.70 0.82
C LYS A 219 21.75 -18.68 0.72
N GLU A 220 21.16 -17.86 -0.15
CA GLU A 220 19.71 -17.88 -0.37
C GLU A 220 19.24 -19.22 -0.93
N GLY A 221 20.01 -19.82 -1.85
CA GLY A 221 19.75 -21.15 -2.39
C GLY A 221 19.89 -22.28 -1.36
N GLU A 222 20.90 -22.20 -0.48
CA GLU A 222 21.08 -23.15 0.63
C GLU A 222 19.88 -23.10 1.60
N ILE A 223 19.42 -21.91 1.98
CA ILE A 223 18.26 -21.71 2.85
C ILE A 223 16.99 -22.27 2.20
N ARG A 224 16.74 -21.90 0.93
CA ARG A 224 15.57 -22.35 0.17
C ARG A 224 15.52 -23.87 0.07
N ARG A 225 16.65 -24.52 -0.24
CA ARG A 225 16.77 -25.97 -0.24
C ARG A 225 16.36 -26.57 1.11
N LYS A 226 16.88 -26.04 2.21
CA LYS A 226 16.55 -26.55 3.56
C LYS A 226 15.07 -26.39 3.89
N LEU A 227 14.46 -25.25 3.58
CA LEU A 227 13.02 -25.02 3.78
C LEU A 227 12.14 -25.99 2.98
N LEU A 228 12.56 -26.34 1.76
CA LEU A 228 11.90 -27.32 0.90
C LEU A 228 12.08 -28.75 1.42
N GLU A 229 13.28 -29.12 1.85
CA GLU A 229 13.59 -30.43 2.47
C GLU A 229 12.81 -30.66 3.77
N MET A 230 12.55 -29.59 4.54
CA MET A 230 11.69 -29.61 5.72
C MET A 230 10.19 -29.70 5.38
N ASP A 231 9.83 -29.69 4.09
CA ASP A 231 8.45 -29.74 3.59
C ASP A 231 7.56 -28.62 4.15
N MET A 232 8.13 -27.44 4.41
CA MET A 232 7.40 -26.33 5.03
C MET A 232 6.73 -25.42 4.00
N LEU A 233 7.34 -25.22 2.82
CA LEU A 233 6.81 -24.32 1.81
C LEU A 233 5.59 -24.94 1.12
N GLU A 234 4.39 -24.42 1.36
CA GLU A 234 3.11 -24.93 0.83
C GLU A 234 2.73 -24.32 -0.52
N GLY A 235 3.07 -23.05 -0.74
CA GLY A 235 2.77 -22.37 -2.00
C GLY A 235 3.68 -21.18 -2.31
N VAL A 236 3.81 -20.90 -3.60
CA VAL A 236 4.53 -19.77 -4.19
C VAL A 236 3.55 -19.02 -5.09
N ILE A 237 3.22 -17.79 -4.74
CA ILE A 237 2.26 -16.95 -5.49
C ILE A 237 3.02 -15.76 -6.06
N GLY A 238 3.21 -15.70 -7.37
CA GLY A 238 3.80 -14.54 -8.04
C GLY A 238 2.73 -13.50 -8.32
N LEU A 239 2.97 -12.25 -7.92
CA LEU A 239 2.07 -11.14 -8.19
C LEU A 239 2.63 -10.25 -9.32
N GLY A 240 1.76 -9.41 -9.88
CA GLY A 240 2.16 -8.45 -10.91
C GLY A 240 3.20 -7.43 -10.45
N GLN A 241 3.93 -6.86 -11.41
CA GLN A 241 4.84 -5.74 -11.17
C GLN A 241 4.07 -4.48 -10.74
N ASN A 242 4.77 -3.50 -10.16
CA ASN A 242 4.24 -2.19 -9.78
C ASN A 242 3.02 -2.23 -8.82
N ILE A 243 2.82 -3.31 -8.06
CA ILE A 243 1.77 -3.38 -7.03
C ILE A 243 2.19 -2.63 -5.76
N PHE A 244 3.49 -2.66 -5.42
CA PHE A 244 4.02 -2.00 -4.23
C PHE A 244 4.44 -0.56 -4.53
N TYR A 245 4.22 0.32 -3.57
CA TYR A 245 4.64 1.71 -3.65
C TYR A 245 6.16 1.83 -3.69
N GLY A 246 6.71 2.70 -4.54
CA GLY A 246 8.14 3.00 -4.59
C GLY A 246 9.03 1.94 -5.24
N THR A 247 8.47 0.85 -5.78
CA THR A 247 9.25 -0.18 -6.49
C THR A 247 8.48 -0.78 -7.66
N GLY A 248 9.19 -1.00 -8.78
CA GLY A 248 8.63 -1.70 -9.93
C GLY A 248 8.85 -3.20 -9.94
N LEU A 249 9.41 -3.75 -8.86
CA LEU A 249 9.70 -5.18 -8.77
C LEU A 249 8.41 -6.00 -8.67
N ALA A 250 8.40 -7.17 -9.30
CA ALA A 250 7.38 -8.20 -9.08
C ALA A 250 7.60 -8.82 -7.68
N PRO A 251 6.59 -8.76 -6.79
CA PRO A 251 6.62 -9.43 -5.51
C PRO A 251 6.03 -10.84 -5.62
N CYS A 252 6.45 -11.73 -4.72
CA CYS A 252 5.83 -13.03 -4.52
C CYS A 252 5.40 -13.20 -3.07
N VAL A 253 4.32 -13.94 -2.85
CA VAL A 253 3.90 -14.41 -1.52
C VAL A 253 4.35 -15.86 -1.37
N LEU A 254 5.18 -16.13 -0.37
CA LEU A 254 5.52 -17.48 0.05
C LEU A 254 4.63 -17.88 1.21
N VAL A 255 3.96 -19.02 1.07
CA VAL A 255 3.12 -19.58 2.13
C VAL A 255 3.80 -20.80 2.72
N PHE A 256 4.09 -20.73 4.01
CA PHE A 256 4.68 -21.81 4.77
C PHE A 256 3.67 -22.39 5.75
N ARG A 257 3.77 -23.70 5.96
CA ARG A 257 3.00 -24.44 6.94
C ARG A 257 3.88 -25.50 7.56
N ASP A 258 3.97 -25.45 8.88
CA ASP A 258 4.81 -26.37 9.64
C ASP A 258 4.35 -27.84 9.51
N SER A 259 3.03 -28.07 9.45
CA SER A 259 2.46 -29.40 9.21
C SER A 259 1.46 -29.40 8.06
N LYS A 260 1.91 -29.87 6.88
CA LYS A 260 1.09 -29.96 5.68
C LYS A 260 0.00 -31.05 5.77
N PRO A 261 -1.23 -30.77 5.29
CA PRO A 261 -2.23 -31.80 5.04
C PRO A 261 -1.64 -32.91 4.16
N LYS A 262 -2.11 -34.16 4.34
CA LYS A 262 -1.55 -35.33 3.63
C LYS A 262 -1.48 -35.13 2.11
N ALA A 263 -2.49 -34.48 1.51
CA ALA A 263 -2.55 -34.22 0.07
C ALA A 263 -1.47 -33.22 -0.41
N HIS A 264 -0.94 -32.38 0.48
CA HIS A 264 0.00 -31.29 0.16
C HIS A 264 1.46 -31.67 0.44
N ARG A 265 1.70 -32.77 1.16
CA ARG A 265 3.05 -33.20 1.54
C ARG A 265 3.92 -33.45 0.32
N GLN A 266 5.18 -33.03 0.41
CA GLN A 266 6.18 -33.14 -0.66
C GLN A 266 5.75 -32.45 -1.95
N LYS A 267 4.85 -31.47 -1.87
CA LYS A 267 4.39 -30.68 -3.00
C LYS A 267 4.36 -29.20 -2.65
N VAL A 268 4.47 -28.37 -3.68
CA VAL A 268 4.38 -26.92 -3.61
C VAL A 268 3.44 -26.46 -4.73
N LEU A 269 2.44 -25.67 -4.38
CA LEU A 269 1.56 -25.05 -5.35
C LEU A 269 2.19 -23.77 -5.89
N PHE A 270 2.44 -23.70 -7.19
CA PHE A 270 2.84 -22.49 -7.88
C PHE A 270 1.62 -21.80 -8.47
N ILE A 271 1.48 -20.50 -8.23
CA ILE A 271 0.41 -19.67 -8.79
C ILE A 271 1.06 -18.48 -9.50
N ASP A 272 0.83 -18.34 -10.80
CA ASP A 272 1.16 -17.14 -11.55
C ASP A 272 -0.05 -16.19 -11.57
N ALA A 273 -0.07 -15.26 -10.63
CA ALA A 273 -1.03 -14.16 -10.58
C ALA A 273 -0.42 -12.86 -11.13
N SER A 274 0.59 -12.97 -12.00
CA SER A 274 1.27 -11.81 -12.58
C SER A 274 0.38 -10.96 -13.47
N LYS A 275 -0.78 -11.48 -13.92
CA LYS A 275 -1.80 -10.75 -14.71
C LYS A 275 -3.03 -10.32 -13.90
N GLU A 276 -3.12 -10.70 -12.62
CA GLU A 276 -4.27 -10.39 -11.76
C GLU A 276 -4.12 -8.99 -11.15
N PHE A 277 -4.32 -7.95 -11.97
CA PHE A 277 -4.34 -6.57 -11.49
C PHE A 277 -5.05 -5.65 -12.48
N LYS A 278 -5.52 -4.50 -12.00
CA LYS A 278 -5.94 -3.39 -12.85
C LYS A 278 -4.74 -2.48 -13.11
N THR A 279 -4.42 -2.25 -14.38
CA THR A 279 -3.36 -1.32 -14.77
C THR A 279 -3.72 0.10 -14.36
N GLY A 280 -2.85 0.74 -13.58
CA GLY A 280 -2.96 2.17 -13.27
C GLY A 280 -1.80 2.96 -13.87
N ARG A 281 -1.88 4.29 -13.80
CA ARG A 281 -0.89 5.18 -14.44
C ARG A 281 0.52 5.06 -13.86
N ALA A 282 0.62 5.00 -12.53
CA ALA A 282 1.91 4.92 -11.81
C ALA A 282 2.09 3.59 -11.08
N GLN A 283 0.99 2.88 -10.80
CA GLN A 283 0.97 1.63 -10.06
C GLN A 283 -0.16 0.75 -10.56
N ASN A 284 0.01 -0.55 -10.40
CA ASN A 284 -1.05 -1.52 -10.61
C ASN A 284 -1.84 -1.72 -9.32
N GLU A 285 -3.12 -2.05 -9.47
CA GLU A 285 -4.03 -2.20 -8.33
C GLU A 285 -4.61 -3.62 -8.28
N LEU A 286 -4.39 -4.28 -7.15
CA LEU A 286 -4.99 -5.57 -6.86
C LEU A 286 -6.40 -5.35 -6.28
N LEU A 287 -7.41 -5.35 -7.16
CA LEU A 287 -8.83 -5.25 -6.82
C LEU A 287 -9.33 -6.46 -6.00
N PRO A 288 -10.47 -6.34 -5.29
CA PRO A 288 -11.05 -7.45 -4.52
C PRO A 288 -11.26 -8.72 -5.34
N GLU A 289 -11.73 -8.61 -6.58
CA GLU A 289 -11.94 -9.74 -7.51
C GLU A 289 -10.65 -10.52 -7.81
N HIS A 290 -9.52 -9.82 -7.97
CA HIS A 290 -8.21 -10.43 -8.15
C HIS A 290 -7.78 -11.17 -6.88
N VAL A 291 -7.99 -10.58 -5.70
CA VAL A 291 -7.73 -11.25 -4.42
C VAL A 291 -8.58 -12.52 -4.28
N ASP A 292 -9.86 -12.46 -4.67
CA ASP A 292 -10.76 -13.60 -4.68
C ASP A 292 -10.28 -14.72 -5.60
N ASN A 293 -9.82 -14.40 -6.82
CA ASN A 293 -9.30 -15.37 -7.76
C ASN A 293 -8.06 -16.08 -7.21
N ILE A 294 -7.08 -15.30 -6.73
CA ILE A 294 -5.82 -15.85 -6.19
C ILE A 294 -6.12 -16.73 -4.97
N HIS A 295 -6.99 -16.28 -4.07
CA HIS A 295 -7.39 -17.06 -2.91
C HIS A 295 -8.08 -18.37 -3.33
N ARG A 296 -8.99 -18.34 -4.30
CA ARG A 296 -9.71 -19.51 -4.81
C ARG A 296 -8.77 -20.55 -5.39
N TRP A 297 -7.77 -20.11 -6.16
CA TRP A 297 -6.74 -21.01 -6.70
C TRP A 297 -5.89 -21.64 -5.61
N TYR A 298 -5.49 -20.85 -4.62
CA TYR A 298 -4.74 -21.35 -3.47
C TYR A 298 -5.53 -22.38 -2.66
N GLU A 299 -6.80 -22.09 -2.38
CA GLU A 299 -7.71 -22.98 -1.64
C GLU A 299 -8.03 -24.27 -2.42
N GLY A 300 -8.20 -24.16 -3.75
CA GLY A 300 -8.44 -25.31 -4.63
C GLY A 300 -7.26 -26.29 -4.69
N TYR A 301 -6.02 -25.80 -4.52
CA TYR A 301 -4.80 -26.59 -4.44
C TYR A 301 -4.64 -27.63 -5.57
N GLN A 302 -4.95 -27.22 -6.79
CA GLN A 302 -4.98 -28.07 -7.99
C GLN A 302 -4.40 -27.34 -9.20
N ASP A 303 -4.08 -28.08 -10.26
CA ASP A 303 -3.59 -27.53 -11.51
C ASP A 303 -4.69 -26.72 -12.22
N VAL A 304 -4.29 -25.57 -12.77
CA VAL A 304 -5.11 -24.71 -13.62
C VAL A 304 -4.24 -24.25 -14.77
N VAL A 305 -4.57 -24.62 -15.99
CA VAL A 305 -3.77 -24.31 -17.19
C VAL A 305 -3.48 -22.82 -17.26
N GLY A 306 -2.19 -22.46 -17.40
CA GLY A 306 -1.77 -21.07 -17.49
C GLY A 306 -1.61 -20.33 -16.16
N ILE A 307 -2.05 -20.91 -15.04
CA ILE A 307 -2.19 -20.18 -13.77
C ILE A 307 -1.60 -20.95 -12.59
N CYS A 308 -1.96 -22.22 -12.41
CA CYS A 308 -1.56 -23.01 -11.26
C CYS A 308 -0.92 -24.33 -11.66
N ARG A 309 0.15 -24.70 -10.94
CA ARG A 309 0.72 -26.04 -11.04
C ARG A 309 1.14 -26.55 -9.67
N LEU A 310 0.72 -27.76 -9.35
CA LEU A 310 1.11 -28.49 -8.17
C LEU A 310 2.35 -29.32 -8.49
N VAL A 311 3.50 -28.87 -7.98
CA VAL A 311 4.81 -29.43 -8.34
C VAL A 311 5.32 -30.29 -7.19
N THR A 312 5.88 -31.45 -7.52
CA THR A 312 6.47 -32.35 -6.52
C THR A 312 7.86 -31.87 -6.08
N LEU A 313 8.28 -32.23 -4.87
CA LEU A 313 9.62 -31.91 -4.39
C LEU A 313 10.71 -32.55 -5.27
N ASP A 314 10.43 -33.70 -5.89
CA ASP A 314 11.36 -34.37 -6.80
C ASP A 314 11.57 -33.55 -8.08
N GLU A 315 10.49 -33.06 -8.70
CA GLU A 315 10.56 -32.16 -9.86
C GLU A 315 11.28 -30.84 -9.52
N ILE A 316 11.06 -30.30 -8.31
CA ILE A 316 11.80 -29.12 -7.82
C ILE A 316 13.29 -29.42 -7.64
N ARG A 317 13.64 -30.63 -7.18
CA ARG A 317 15.03 -31.06 -7.00
C ARG A 317 15.74 -31.20 -8.34
N GLU A 318 15.07 -31.73 -9.36
CA GLU A 318 15.58 -31.80 -10.74
C GLU A 318 15.84 -30.40 -11.33
N ASN A 319 15.11 -29.39 -10.86
CA ASN A 319 15.29 -27.98 -11.20
C ASN A 319 16.24 -27.22 -10.25
N ASP A 320 17.17 -27.91 -9.58
CA ASP A 320 18.16 -27.32 -8.66
C ASP A 320 17.54 -26.49 -7.52
N PHE A 321 16.34 -26.85 -7.07
CA PHE A 321 15.55 -26.09 -6.10
C PHE A 321 15.26 -24.65 -6.54
N ASN A 322 15.22 -24.38 -7.84
CA ASN A 322 14.85 -23.10 -8.40
C ASN A 322 13.31 -22.97 -8.43
N LEU A 323 12.77 -21.99 -7.71
CA LEU A 323 11.33 -21.76 -7.58
C LEU A 323 10.82 -20.67 -8.55
N ASN A 324 11.56 -20.35 -9.61
CA ASN A 324 11.10 -19.37 -10.59
C ASN A 324 9.82 -19.87 -11.28
N ILE A 325 8.72 -19.15 -11.09
CA ILE A 325 7.36 -19.59 -11.48
C ILE A 325 7.24 -20.04 -12.95
N PRO A 326 7.84 -19.32 -13.94
CA PRO A 326 7.75 -19.73 -15.35
C PRO A 326 8.41 -21.07 -15.68
N ARG A 327 9.16 -21.69 -14.76
CA ARG A 327 9.68 -23.06 -14.92
C ARG A 327 8.60 -24.13 -14.76
N TYR A 328 7.50 -23.78 -14.10
CA TYR A 328 6.45 -24.72 -13.72
C TYR A 328 5.11 -24.33 -14.35
N VAL A 329 4.75 -23.05 -14.31
CA VAL A 329 3.51 -22.56 -14.89
C VAL A 329 3.80 -22.07 -16.30
N GLU A 330 3.36 -22.85 -17.30
CA GLU A 330 3.46 -22.46 -18.71
C GLU A 330 2.43 -21.39 -19.03
N LEU A 331 2.87 -20.26 -19.59
CA LEU A 331 1.95 -19.21 -20.04
C LEU A 331 1.19 -19.69 -21.28
N VAL A 332 -0.13 -19.60 -21.22
CA VAL A 332 -0.96 -19.71 -22.43
C VAL A 332 -0.75 -18.42 -23.23
N ILE A 333 0.02 -18.51 -24.31
CA ILE A 333 0.11 -17.45 -25.31
C ILE A 333 -1.08 -17.68 -26.24
N GLU A 334 -2.13 -16.87 -26.09
CA GLU A 334 -3.13 -16.74 -27.15
C GLU A 334 -2.44 -16.05 -28.31
N GLU A 335 -1.97 -16.81 -29.29
CA GLU A 335 -1.71 -16.24 -30.61
C GLU A 335 -3.06 -15.79 -31.15
N GLU A 336 -3.30 -14.47 -31.22
CA GLU A 336 -4.31 -13.91 -32.13
C GLU A 336 -3.88 -14.25 -33.57
N SER A 337 -4.09 -15.50 -33.95
CA SER A 337 -3.94 -15.94 -35.33
C SER A 337 -5.13 -15.38 -36.10
N LEU A 338 -4.89 -14.33 -36.87
CA LEU A 338 -5.80 -13.94 -37.93
C LEU A 338 -6.03 -15.17 -38.81
N THR A 339 -7.28 -15.61 -38.93
CA THR A 339 -7.60 -16.66 -39.90
C THR A 339 -7.21 -16.17 -41.30
N ILE A 340 -6.83 -17.08 -42.20
CA ILE A 340 -6.49 -16.74 -43.58
C ILE A 340 -7.63 -15.93 -44.23
N GLU A 341 -8.87 -16.28 -43.91
CA GLU A 341 -10.08 -15.59 -44.37
C GLU A 341 -10.12 -14.14 -43.88
N GLN A 342 -9.90 -13.91 -42.59
CA GLN A 342 -9.89 -12.56 -42.01
C GLN A 342 -8.71 -11.73 -42.52
N ALA A 343 -7.55 -12.34 -42.74
CA ALA A 343 -6.39 -11.69 -43.34
C ALA A 343 -6.67 -11.26 -44.80
N ILE A 344 -7.35 -12.11 -45.58
CA ILE A 344 -7.76 -11.78 -46.96
C ILE A 344 -8.79 -10.65 -46.98
N VAL A 345 -9.75 -10.64 -46.04
CA VAL A 345 -10.73 -9.54 -45.91
C VAL A 345 -10.02 -8.23 -45.58
N ASN A 346 -9.16 -8.23 -44.56
CA ASN A 346 -8.40 -7.03 -44.16
C ASN A 346 -7.50 -6.51 -45.30
N LEU A 347 -6.89 -7.42 -46.07
CA LEU A 347 -6.10 -7.06 -47.25
C LEU A 347 -6.95 -6.42 -48.35
N LYS A 348 -8.14 -6.96 -48.64
CA LYS A 348 -9.07 -6.39 -49.63
C LYS A 348 -9.56 -5.01 -49.22
N ASP A 349 -9.90 -4.83 -47.95
CA ASP A 349 -10.36 -3.54 -47.42
C ASP A 349 -9.25 -2.48 -47.47
N SER A 350 -8.03 -2.88 -47.10
CA SER A 350 -6.85 -2.00 -47.18
C SER A 350 -6.52 -1.62 -48.62
N LEU A 351 -6.63 -2.57 -49.55
CA LEU A 351 -6.40 -2.32 -50.98
C LEU A 351 -7.47 -1.38 -51.57
N ALA A 352 -8.74 -1.57 -51.21
CA ALA A 352 -9.82 -0.68 -51.63
C ALA A 352 -9.64 0.75 -51.09
N ALA A 353 -9.21 0.87 -49.82
CA ALA A 353 -8.90 2.17 -49.23
C ALA A 353 -7.72 2.86 -49.92
N ALA A 354 -6.68 2.10 -50.30
CA ALA A 354 -5.53 2.60 -51.05
C ALA A 354 -5.94 3.12 -52.43
N TYR A 355 -6.69 2.34 -53.23
CA TYR A 355 -7.19 2.79 -54.53
C TYR A 355 -8.08 4.03 -54.42
N SER A 356 -8.95 4.07 -53.41
CA SER A 356 -9.78 5.24 -53.16
C SER A 356 -8.94 6.48 -52.78
N ALA A 357 -7.82 6.29 -52.07
CA ALA A 357 -6.89 7.37 -51.76
C ALA A 357 -6.12 7.84 -53.00
N GLU A 358 -5.68 6.92 -53.86
CA GLU A 358 -5.05 7.24 -55.15
C GLU A 358 -6.00 8.01 -56.07
N GLU A 359 -7.27 7.61 -56.14
CA GLU A 359 -8.26 8.31 -56.95
C GLU A 359 -8.52 9.74 -56.42
N ARG A 360 -8.65 9.90 -55.10
CA ARG A 360 -8.72 11.23 -54.48
C ARG A 360 -7.49 12.08 -54.79
N LEU A 361 -6.30 11.49 -54.73
CA LEU A 361 -5.05 12.17 -55.04
C LEU A 361 -4.99 12.57 -56.52
N ALA A 362 -5.38 11.68 -57.44
CA ALA A 362 -5.43 11.96 -58.87
C ALA A 362 -6.36 13.14 -59.19
N VAL A 363 -7.57 13.17 -58.59
CA VAL A 363 -8.51 14.28 -58.74
C VAL A 363 -7.92 15.60 -58.22
N LEU A 364 -7.22 15.58 -57.09
CA LEU A 364 -6.54 16.76 -56.56
C LEU A 364 -5.42 17.24 -57.49
N LEU A 365 -4.61 16.33 -58.02
CA LEU A 365 -3.52 16.67 -58.93
C LEU A 365 -4.03 17.20 -60.28
N GLU A 366 -5.14 16.66 -60.80
CA GLU A 366 -5.81 17.21 -61.99
C GLU A 366 -6.33 18.63 -61.74
N ARG A 367 -6.95 18.89 -60.58
CA ARG A 367 -7.44 20.23 -60.21
C ARG A 367 -6.32 21.27 -60.15
N GLU A 368 -5.16 20.89 -59.63
CA GLU A 368 -3.99 21.79 -59.50
C GLU A 368 -3.13 21.83 -60.78
N GLY A 369 -3.54 21.16 -61.87
CA GLY A 369 -2.82 21.16 -63.15
C GLY A 369 -1.51 20.38 -63.17
N LEU A 370 -1.31 19.48 -62.19
CA LEU A 370 -0.09 18.68 -62.02
C LEU A 370 -0.20 17.28 -62.65
N LEU A 371 -1.38 16.89 -63.12
CA LEU A 371 -1.63 15.63 -63.83
C LEU A 371 -2.47 15.90 -65.09
N THR A 372 -2.01 15.40 -66.24
CA THR A 372 -2.75 15.42 -67.52
C THR A 372 -3.09 13.99 -67.92
N ARG A 373 -4.39 13.67 -68.07
CA ARG A 373 -4.81 12.39 -68.66
C ARG A 373 -4.47 12.39 -70.15
N GLU A 374 -3.58 11.50 -70.58
CA GLU A 374 -3.54 11.09 -71.99
C GLU A 374 -4.88 10.42 -72.32
N ARG A 375 -5.49 10.83 -73.43
CA ARG A 375 -6.82 10.39 -73.88
C ARG A 375 -6.84 8.95 -74.38
#